data_AF-A0A968R808-F1
#
_entry.id   AF-A0A968R808-F1
#
_cell.length_a   1.000
_cell.length_b   1.000
_cell.length_c   1.000
_cell.angle_alpha   90.00
_cell.angle_beta   90.00
_cell.angle_gamma   90.00
#
_symmetry.space_group_name_H-M   'P 1'
#
loop_
_entity.id
_entity.type
_entity.pdbx_description
1 polymer ?
#
loop_
_entity_poly.entity_id
_entity_poly.type
_entity_poly.pdbx_seq_one_letter_code
_entity_poly.pdbx_strand_id
1 'polypeptide(L)'
;MARQAEVSKGGLLYHFPNKNALVVGLGEQLIQEFEVALQAEFDRDDAPGTPGQWVRAYIRSTLRMSGQTLALVARLTSLIVAMPPELLQSAEAYEQRCRQRLENDGLNPTQATIIQLAIDGLWFRSCFNWAHRMNRVGLR
;
A
#
# COMPACT_ATOMS: atom_id res chain seq x y z
N MET A 1 -14.51 21.98 14.07
CA MET A 1 -13.61 21.17 14.93
C MET A 1 -14.45 20.09 15.61
N ALA A 2 -13.88 18.90 15.83
CA ALA A 2 -14.52 17.62 16.25
C ALA A 2 -15.22 16.81 15.13
N ARG A 3 -14.41 16.13 14.28
CA ARG A 3 -14.75 14.89 13.55
C ARG A 3 -13.47 14.08 13.30
N GLN A 4 -12.66 13.93 14.35
CA GLN A 4 -11.60 12.92 14.39
C GLN A 4 -12.16 11.81 15.27
N ALA A 5 -12.13 10.58 14.75
CA ALA A 5 -12.70 9.37 15.30
C ALA A 5 -12.88 9.42 16.83
N GLU A 6 -14.11 9.15 17.29
CA GLU A 6 -14.49 9.02 18.71
C GLU A 6 -13.86 7.77 19.36
N VAL A 7 -12.57 7.56 19.14
CA VAL A 7 -11.80 6.51 19.81
C VAL A 7 -10.84 7.23 20.74
N SER A 8 -11.21 7.26 22.02
CA SER A 8 -10.29 7.74 23.05
C SER A 8 -9.01 6.89 23.04
N LYS A 9 -7.89 7.42 23.56
CA LYS A 9 -6.67 6.61 23.78
C LYS A 9 -6.98 5.28 24.52
N GLY A 10 -8.02 5.25 25.36
CA GLY A 10 -8.49 4.03 26.04
C GLY A 10 -9.29 3.07 25.14
N GLY A 11 -10.10 3.57 24.19
CA GLY A 11 -10.84 2.74 23.24
C GLY A 11 -9.95 2.09 22.19
N LEU A 12 -8.86 2.76 21.80
CA LEU A 12 -7.91 2.22 20.83
C LEU A 12 -7.06 1.10 21.45
N LEU A 13 -6.71 1.21 22.73
CA LEU A 13 -6.01 0.18 23.49
C LEU A 13 -6.88 -1.04 23.80
N TYR A 14 -8.21 -0.89 23.78
CA TYR A 14 -9.13 -2.03 23.95
C TYR A 14 -9.09 -2.96 22.73
N HIS A 15 -8.86 -2.42 21.53
CA HIS A 15 -8.73 -3.18 20.28
C HIS A 15 -7.28 -3.58 19.97
N PHE A 16 -6.30 -2.78 20.37
CA PHE A 16 -4.88 -3.04 20.15
C PHE A 16 -4.11 -3.06 21.47
N PRO A 17 -3.63 -4.23 21.92
CA PRO A 17 -3.02 -4.37 23.25
C PRO A 17 -1.72 -3.55 23.42
N ASN A 18 -1.08 -3.11 22.33
CA ASN A 18 0.09 -2.25 22.35
C ASN A 18 0.30 -1.52 21.01
N LYS A 19 1.30 -0.63 20.95
CA LYS A 19 1.66 0.13 19.74
C LYS A 19 2.03 -0.77 18.56
N ASN A 20 2.69 -1.90 18.78
CA ASN A 20 3.06 -2.82 17.69
C ASN A 20 1.81 -3.44 17.07
N ALA A 21 0.86 -3.90 17.88
CA ALA A 21 -0.40 -4.44 17.39
C ALA A 21 -1.19 -3.42 16.55
N LEU A 22 -1.18 -2.15 16.96
CA LEU A 22 -1.78 -1.07 16.16
C LEU A 22 -1.06 -0.88 14.82
N VAL A 23 0.28 -0.87 14.81
CA VAL A 23 1.07 -0.71 13.58
C VAL A 23 0.86 -1.88 12.62
N VAL A 24 0.80 -3.11 13.14
CA VAL A 24 0.50 -4.32 12.35
C VAL A 24 -0.89 -4.20 11.72
N GLY A 25 -1.93 -3.91 12.52
CA GLY A 25 -3.30 -3.81 12.01
C GLY A 25 -3.47 -2.69 10.98
N LEU A 26 -2.80 -1.54 11.17
CA LEU A 26 -2.80 -0.47 10.16
C LEU A 26 -2.11 -0.89 8.86
N GLY A 27 -1.01 -1.63 8.94
CA GLY A 27 -0.32 -2.14 7.77
C GLY A 27 -1.14 -3.18 7.01
N GLU A 28 -1.79 -4.11 7.71
CA GLU A 28 -2.69 -5.10 7.12
C GLU A 28 -3.90 -4.44 6.45
N GLN A 29 -4.50 -3.45 7.10
CA GLN A 29 -5.60 -2.69 6.50
C GLN A 29 -5.18 -1.99 5.21
N LEU A 30 -3.97 -1.40 5.16
CA LEU A 30 -3.47 -0.76 3.94
C LEU A 30 -3.24 -1.76 2.79
N ILE A 31 -2.73 -2.96 3.10
CA ILE A 31 -2.60 -4.04 2.11
C ILE A 31 -3.98 -4.42 1.57
N GLN A 32 -4.97 -4.61 2.45
CA GLN A 32 -6.33 -4.97 2.05
C GLN A 32 -7.00 -3.88 1.21
N GLU A 33 -6.88 -2.61 1.60
CA GLU A 33 -7.40 -1.48 0.84
C GLU A 33 -6.80 -1.42 -0.57
N PHE A 34 -5.50 -1.68 -0.70
CA PHE A 34 -4.84 -1.76 -1.99
C PHE A 34 -5.32 -2.95 -2.82
N GLU A 35 -5.48 -4.14 -2.21
CA GLU A 35 -6.01 -5.33 -2.90
C GLU A 35 -7.43 -5.09 -3.44
N VAL A 36 -8.29 -4.41 -2.67
CA VAL A 36 -9.64 -4.02 -3.11
C VAL A 36 -9.57 -3.04 -4.29
N ALA A 37 -8.71 -2.03 -4.22
CA ALA A 37 -8.53 -1.07 -5.31
C ALA A 37 -8.00 -1.75 -6.58
N LEU A 38 -7.04 -2.66 -6.45
CA LEU A 38 -6.51 -3.46 -7.56
C LEU A 38 -7.60 -4.31 -8.19
N GLN A 39 -8.38 -5.03 -7.38
CA GLN A 39 -9.47 -5.86 -7.89
C GLN A 39 -10.49 -5.03 -8.66
N ALA A 40 -10.84 -3.84 -8.16
CA ALA A 40 -11.74 -2.93 -8.84
C ALA A 40 -11.19 -2.44 -10.20
N GLU A 41 -9.88 -2.24 -10.34
CA GLU A 41 -9.26 -1.92 -11.65
C GLU A 41 -9.18 -3.14 -12.57
N PHE A 42 -8.97 -4.34 -12.01
CA PHE A 42 -8.97 -5.60 -12.75
C PHE A 42 -10.34 -5.90 -13.38
N ASP A 43 -11.40 -5.71 -12.60
CA ASP A 43 -12.79 -5.94 -13.04
C ASP A 43 -13.26 -4.92 -14.08
N ARG A 44 -12.61 -3.74 -14.13
CA ARG A 44 -12.89 -2.65 -15.08
C ARG A 44 -11.91 -2.61 -16.26
N ASP A 45 -11.05 -3.61 -16.40
CA ASP A 45 -10.09 -3.65 -17.50
C ASP A 45 -10.82 -3.65 -18.86
N ASP A 46 -10.26 -2.92 -19.81
CA ASP A 46 -10.82 -2.72 -21.15
C ASP A 46 -10.52 -3.88 -22.11
N ALA A 47 -9.67 -4.84 -21.69
CA ALA A 47 -9.34 -6.05 -22.43
C ALA A 47 -9.29 -7.28 -21.50
N PRO A 48 -10.43 -7.68 -20.90
CA PRO A 48 -10.48 -8.76 -19.93
C PRO A 48 -10.04 -10.10 -20.55
N GLY A 49 -9.30 -10.91 -19.78
CA GLY A 49 -8.78 -12.22 -20.20
C GLY A 49 -7.59 -12.18 -21.15
N THR A 50 -7.05 -11.00 -21.46
CA THR A 50 -5.84 -10.86 -22.28
C THR A 50 -4.57 -10.82 -21.43
N PRO A 51 -3.40 -11.22 -21.96
CA PRO A 51 -2.13 -11.08 -21.26
C PRO A 51 -1.91 -9.65 -20.73
N GLY A 52 -1.40 -9.53 -19.51
CA GLY A 52 -1.12 -8.26 -18.87
C GLY A 52 -2.31 -7.64 -18.11
N GLN A 53 -3.46 -8.33 -18.00
CA GLN A 53 -4.64 -7.77 -17.34
C GLN A 53 -4.34 -7.41 -15.87
N TRP A 54 -3.66 -8.29 -15.15
CA TRP A 54 -3.31 -8.03 -13.76
C TRP A 54 -2.29 -6.90 -13.64
N VAL A 55 -1.27 -6.86 -14.50
CA VAL A 55 -0.27 -5.78 -14.54
C VAL A 55 -0.91 -4.43 -14.87
N ARG A 56 -1.87 -4.37 -15.80
CA ARG A 56 -2.63 -3.14 -16.08
C ARG A 56 -3.42 -2.67 -14.87
N ALA A 57 -4.10 -3.60 -14.18
CA ALA A 57 -4.82 -3.28 -12.95
C ALA A 57 -3.87 -2.75 -11.87
N TYR A 58 -2.72 -3.40 -11.67
CA TYR A 58 -1.67 -2.99 -10.74
C TYR A 58 -1.13 -1.58 -11.03
N ILE A 59 -0.84 -1.26 -12.31
CA ILE A 59 -0.45 0.09 -12.72
C ILE A 59 -1.52 1.10 -12.32
N ARG A 60 -2.78 0.84 -12.66
CA ARG A 60 -3.89 1.77 -12.43
C ARG A 60 -4.15 1.98 -10.94
N SER A 61 -4.15 0.91 -10.13
CA SER A 61 -4.40 1.01 -8.69
C SER A 61 -3.28 1.75 -7.97
N THR A 62 -2.02 1.50 -8.33
CA THR A 62 -0.86 2.17 -7.73
C THR A 62 -0.83 3.67 -8.07
N LEU A 63 -1.13 4.04 -9.32
CA LEU A 63 -1.12 5.45 -9.75
C LEU A 63 -2.33 6.24 -9.25
N ARG A 64 -3.44 5.58 -8.90
CA ARG A 64 -4.66 6.23 -8.36
C ARG A 64 -4.68 6.35 -6.83
N MET A 65 -3.64 5.87 -6.16
CA MET A 65 -3.59 5.90 -4.70
C MET A 65 -3.67 7.33 -4.17
N SER A 66 -4.54 7.56 -3.19
CA SER A 66 -4.81 8.91 -2.68
C SER A 66 -3.59 9.52 -1.97
N GLY A 67 -3.48 10.85 -1.99
CA GLY A 67 -2.43 11.55 -1.23
C GLY A 67 -2.50 11.29 0.27
N GLN A 68 -3.69 11.01 0.82
CA GLN A 68 -3.88 10.66 2.24
C GLN A 68 -3.30 9.28 2.55
N THR A 69 -3.58 8.29 1.69
CA THR A 69 -3.01 6.94 1.79
C THR A 69 -1.49 6.98 1.66
N LEU A 70 -0.95 7.72 0.68
CA LEU A 70 0.49 7.93 0.51
C LEU A 70 1.14 8.56 1.75
N ALA A 71 0.49 9.56 2.36
CA ALA A 71 0.96 10.19 3.59
C ALA A 71 0.91 9.23 4.79
N LEU A 72 -0.12 8.41 4.91
CA LEU A 72 -0.23 7.41 5.97
C LEU A 72 0.85 6.34 5.83
N VAL A 73 1.04 5.79 4.62
CA VAL A 73 2.12 4.86 4.31
C VAL A 73 3.47 5.47 4.67
N ALA A 74 3.76 6.69 4.20
CA ALA A 74 5.01 7.38 4.49
C ALA A 74 5.26 7.56 6.01
N ARG A 75 4.21 7.84 6.78
CA ARG A 75 4.29 7.96 8.25
C ARG A 75 4.55 6.60 8.89
N LEU A 76 3.82 5.56 8.48
CA LEU A 76 4.06 4.22 8.98
C LEU A 76 5.50 3.78 8.66
N THR A 77 5.97 3.97 7.43
CA THR A 77 7.36 3.65 7.03
C THR A 77 8.41 4.45 7.79
N SER A 78 8.08 5.66 8.28
CA SER A 78 8.99 6.43 9.15
C SER A 78 9.01 5.94 10.61
N LEU A 79 7.91 5.36 11.10
CA LEU A 79 7.82 4.72 12.41
C LEU A 79 8.42 3.29 12.42
N ILE A 80 8.81 2.80 11.24
CA ILE A 80 9.12 1.42 10.86
C ILE A 80 10.61 1.06 10.99
N VAL A 81 11.45 1.91 11.61
CA VAL A 81 12.89 1.63 11.84
C VAL A 81 13.12 0.31 12.62
N ALA A 82 12.08 -0.28 13.22
CA ALA A 82 11.99 -1.69 13.55
C ALA A 82 10.60 -2.22 13.19
N MET A 83 10.40 -2.74 11.97
CA MET A 83 9.13 -3.39 11.61
C MET A 83 8.85 -4.53 12.60
N PRO A 84 7.65 -4.60 13.21
CA PRO A 84 7.24 -5.79 13.92
C PRO A 84 7.37 -7.00 12.97
N PRO A 85 7.96 -8.12 13.41
CA PRO A 85 8.11 -9.32 12.59
C PRO A 85 6.81 -9.77 11.92
N GLU A 86 5.68 -9.56 12.59
CA GLU A 86 4.34 -9.91 12.11
C GLU A 86 3.97 -9.07 10.87
N LEU A 87 4.29 -7.77 10.88
CA LEU A 87 4.02 -6.92 9.72
C LEU A 87 4.95 -7.26 8.54
N LEU A 88 6.19 -7.67 8.81
CA LEU A 88 7.09 -8.19 7.77
C LEU A 88 6.52 -9.44 7.12
N GLN A 89 6.03 -10.39 7.91
CA GLN A 89 5.40 -11.61 7.40
C GLN A 89 4.17 -11.29 6.53
N SER A 90 3.31 -10.36 6.96
CA SER A 90 2.15 -9.94 6.17
C SER A 90 2.56 -9.29 4.85
N ALA A 91 3.62 -8.47 4.84
CA ALA A 91 4.17 -7.86 3.63
C ALA A 91 4.81 -8.91 2.68
N GLU A 92 5.58 -9.86 3.22
CA GLU A 92 6.18 -10.95 2.46
C GLU A 92 5.12 -11.85 1.83
N ALA A 93 4.07 -12.21 2.58
CA ALA A 93 2.96 -12.99 2.06
C ALA A 93 2.23 -12.25 0.92
N TYR A 94 2.07 -10.93 1.04
CA TYR A 94 1.49 -10.10 -0.01
C TYR A 94 2.38 -10.03 -1.26
N GLU A 95 3.68 -9.85 -1.08
CA GLU A 95 4.65 -9.80 -2.18
C GLU A 95 4.69 -11.12 -2.95
N GLN A 96 4.66 -12.26 -2.24
CA GLN A 96 4.57 -13.58 -2.86
C GLN A 96 3.30 -13.74 -3.71
N ARG A 97 2.15 -13.28 -3.22
CA ARG A 97 0.89 -13.29 -4.00
C ARG A 97 1.01 -12.44 -5.26
N CYS A 98 1.61 -11.25 -5.17
CA CYS A 98 1.81 -10.38 -6.32
C CYS A 98 2.73 -11.04 -7.35
N ARG A 99 3.83 -11.64 -6.92
CA ARG A 99 4.77 -12.35 -7.79
C ARG A 99 4.09 -13.50 -8.53
N GLN A 100 3.32 -14.33 -7.83
CA GLN A 100 2.56 -15.40 -8.47
C GLN A 100 1.57 -14.88 -9.51
N ARG A 101 0.90 -13.75 -9.25
CA ARG A 101 -0.02 -13.15 -10.23
C ARG A 101 0.74 -12.59 -11.44
N LEU A 102 1.88 -11.94 -11.22
CA LEU A 102 2.75 -11.43 -12.27
C LEU A 102 3.24 -12.55 -13.20
N GLU A 103 3.71 -13.65 -12.64
CA GLU A 103 4.19 -14.82 -13.39
C GLU A 103 3.09 -15.47 -14.24
N ASN A 104 1.84 -15.42 -13.77
CA ASN A 104 0.69 -16.00 -14.45
C ASN A 104 -0.08 -15.02 -15.35
N ASP A 105 0.36 -13.76 -15.47
CA ASP A 105 -0.34 -12.73 -16.24
C ASP A 105 -0.09 -12.83 -17.77
N GLY A 106 0.65 -13.84 -18.22
CA GLY A 106 0.91 -14.11 -19.65
C GLY A 106 1.86 -13.14 -20.35
N LEU A 107 2.46 -12.19 -19.62
CA LEU A 107 3.52 -11.31 -20.13
C LEU A 107 4.89 -11.99 -20.10
N ASN A 108 5.83 -11.45 -20.89
CA ASN A 108 7.23 -11.81 -20.71
C ASN A 108 7.68 -11.44 -19.27
N PRO A 109 8.24 -12.38 -18.49
CA PRO A 109 8.57 -12.14 -17.07
C PRO A 109 9.51 -10.95 -16.85
N THR A 110 10.49 -10.75 -17.73
CA THR A 110 11.42 -9.63 -17.67
C THR A 110 10.69 -8.31 -17.89
N GLN A 111 9.79 -8.23 -18.88
CA GLN A 111 9.00 -7.03 -19.13
C GLN A 111 8.07 -6.72 -17.97
N ALA A 112 7.37 -7.73 -17.44
CA ALA A 112 6.48 -7.60 -16.30
C ALA A 112 7.22 -7.07 -15.06
N THR A 113 8.43 -7.60 -14.81
CA THR A 113 9.30 -7.16 -13.71
C THR A 113 9.76 -5.70 -13.89
N ILE A 114 10.19 -5.31 -15.09
CA ILE A 114 10.60 -3.93 -15.39
C ILE A 114 9.43 -2.96 -15.16
N ILE A 115 8.23 -3.32 -15.62
CA ILE A 115 7.02 -2.53 -15.41
C ILE A 115 6.75 -2.37 -13.91
N GLN A 116 6.75 -3.48 -13.16
CA GLN A 116 6.51 -3.43 -11.71
C GLN A 116 7.52 -2.52 -11.01
N LEU A 117 8.82 -2.71 -11.26
CA LEU A 117 9.88 -1.88 -10.66
C LEU A 117 9.74 -0.39 -11.02
N ALA A 118 9.34 -0.07 -12.24
CA ALA A 118 9.10 1.31 -12.65
C ALA A 118 7.92 1.93 -11.89
N ILE A 119 6.83 1.18 -11.73
CA ILE A 119 5.64 1.62 -10.98
C ILE A 119 5.95 1.76 -9.49
N ASP A 120 6.66 0.80 -8.89
CA ASP A 120 7.14 0.87 -7.51
C ASP A 120 8.01 2.10 -7.30
N GLY A 121 8.97 2.36 -8.20
CA GLY A 121 9.83 3.54 -8.14
C GLY A 121 9.03 4.86 -8.19
N LEU A 122 8.02 4.95 -9.06
CA LEU A 122 7.13 6.12 -9.12
C LEU A 122 6.33 6.30 -7.83
N TRP A 123 5.85 5.21 -7.25
CA TRP A 123 5.11 5.20 -5.99
C TRP A 123 6.00 5.63 -4.82
N PHE A 124 7.19 5.04 -4.67
CA PHE A 124 8.16 5.42 -3.64
C PHE A 124 8.55 6.91 -3.73
N ARG A 125 8.79 7.40 -4.96
CA ARG A 125 9.05 8.82 -5.19
C ARG A 125 7.88 9.70 -4.71
N SER A 126 6.65 9.25 -4.93
CA SER A 126 5.45 9.96 -4.50
C SER A 126 5.32 9.96 -2.97
N CYS A 127 5.53 8.82 -2.31
CA CYS A 127 5.59 8.71 -0.84
C CYS A 127 6.64 9.66 -0.25
N PHE A 128 7.85 9.68 -0.81
CA PHE A 128 8.95 10.54 -0.35
C PHE A 128 8.62 12.04 -0.50
N ASN A 129 8.05 12.43 -1.64
CA ASN A 129 7.59 13.81 -1.85
C ASN A 129 6.53 14.23 -0.83
N TRP A 130 5.60 13.34 -0.48
CA TRP A 130 4.59 13.60 0.55
C TRP A 130 5.19 13.71 1.95
N ALA A 131 6.13 12.83 2.30
CA ALA A 131 6.88 12.93 3.56
C ALA A 131 7.57 14.29 3.70
N HIS A 132 8.26 14.75 2.64
CA HIS A 132 8.91 16.06 2.63
C HIS A 132 7.93 17.23 2.71
N ARG A 133 6.78 17.14 2.04
CA ARG A 133 5.75 18.19 2.09
C ARG A 133 5.19 18.34 3.51
N MET A 134 4.95 17.24 4.22
CA MET A 134 4.47 17.29 5.60
C MET A 134 5.49 17.91 6.57
N ASN A 135 6.78 17.62 6.40
CA ASN A 135 7.84 18.24 7.22
C ASN A 135 7.93 19.76 7.07
N ARG A 136 7.51 20.32 5.92
CA ARG A 136 7.47 21.77 5.70
C ARG A 136 6.24 22.46 6.30
N VAL A 137 5.13 21.73 6.46
CA VAL A 137 3.88 22.28 7.02
C VAL A 137 3.93 22.32 8.56
N GLY A 138 4.72 21.45 9.21
CA GLY A 138 4.94 21.45 10.66
C GLY A 138 5.92 22.51 11.20
N LEU A 139 6.44 23.40 10.34
CA LEU A 139 7.34 24.51 10.68
C LEU A 139 6.63 25.87 10.72
N ARG A 140 5.29 25.88 10.88
CA ARG A 140 4.49 27.08 11.10
C ARG A 140 3.53 26.88 12.26
#